data_AF-A0A346A329-F1
#
_entry.id   AF-A0A346A329-F1
#
_cell.length_a   1.000
_cell.length_b   1.000
_cell.length_c   1.000
_cell.angle_alpha   90.00
_cell.angle_beta   90.00
_cell.angle_gamma   90.00
#
_symmetry.space_group_name_H-M   'P 1'
#
loop_
_entity.id
_entity.type
_entity.pdbx_description
1 polymer ?
#
loop_
_entity_poly.entity_id
_entity_poly.type
_entity_poly.pdbx_seq_one_letter_code
_entity_poly.pdbx_strand_id
1 'polypeptide(L)'
;MPFFPGHRAAIGAIAVAVIAASLPATMPAAAQAPAARAAGGFTVAGVAGRKCACTRDYRPVCALMPNGAWRTFSNACTAACADGTVIRRGKC
;
A
#
# COMPACT_ATOMS: atom_id res chain seq x y z
N MET A 1 15.28 -53.45 -5.89
CA MET A 1 14.37 -54.46 -6.47
C MET A 1 14.50 -55.72 -5.63
N PRO A 2 13.58 -55.99 -4.69
CA PRO A 2 12.31 -56.68 -4.97
C PRO A 2 11.11 -55.94 -4.33
N PHE A 3 10.03 -55.58 -5.03
CA PHE A 3 8.92 -56.42 -5.49
C PHE A 3 8.46 -57.46 -4.48
N PHE A 4 7.45 -57.14 -3.65
CA PHE A 4 6.26 -57.99 -3.50
C PHE A 4 5.02 -57.16 -3.09
N PRO A 5 3.94 -57.21 -3.89
CA PRO A 5 2.68 -56.50 -3.65
C PRO A 5 1.65 -57.36 -2.90
N GLY A 6 0.80 -56.69 -2.12
CA GLY A 6 -0.65 -56.90 -2.11
C GLY A 6 -1.23 -58.11 -1.36
N HIS A 7 -1.66 -57.90 -0.12
CA HIS A 7 -2.79 -58.58 0.54
C HIS A 7 -3.31 -57.65 1.65
N ARG A 8 -4.58 -57.56 2.04
CA ARG A 8 -5.89 -58.06 1.61
C ARG A 8 -6.88 -57.22 2.43
N ALA A 9 -8.05 -57.00 1.87
CA ALA A 9 -9.13 -56.21 2.44
C ALA A 9 -9.78 -56.81 3.72
N ALA A 10 -10.61 -55.96 4.33
CA ALA A 10 -11.70 -56.25 5.27
C ALA A 10 -11.25 -56.35 6.75
N ILE A 11 -11.95 -55.91 7.80
CA ILE A 11 -13.38 -55.67 8.13
C ILE A 11 -13.33 -54.66 9.32
N GLY A 12 -13.96 -53.49 9.30
CA GLY A 12 -15.35 -53.25 9.71
C GLY A 12 -15.57 -53.28 11.24
N ALA A 13 -15.83 -52.11 11.87
CA ALA A 13 -16.72 -51.87 13.04
C ALA A 13 -16.29 -50.57 13.78
N ILE A 14 -16.96 -49.44 13.56
CA ILE A 14 -17.96 -48.84 14.45
C ILE A 14 -17.40 -48.42 15.83
N ALA A 15 -17.13 -47.13 16.00
CA ALA A 15 -17.43 -46.41 17.23
C ALA A 15 -17.71 -44.94 16.89
N VAL A 16 -18.94 -44.55 17.18
CA VAL A 16 -19.56 -43.26 16.89
C VAL A 16 -19.21 -42.26 18.02
N ALA A 17 -19.15 -40.98 17.64
CA ALA A 17 -19.48 -39.81 18.45
C ALA A 17 -18.47 -39.24 19.49
N VAL A 18 -18.16 -37.96 19.22
CA VAL A 18 -18.20 -36.83 20.16
C VAL A 18 -17.04 -36.73 21.14
N ILE A 19 -16.05 -35.92 20.76
CA ILE A 19 -15.54 -34.90 21.67
C ILE A 19 -15.55 -33.58 20.91
N ALA A 20 -16.58 -32.81 21.22
CA ALA A 20 -16.71 -31.42 20.83
C ALA A 20 -15.62 -30.57 21.49
N ALA A 21 -15.26 -29.49 20.80
CA ALA A 21 -14.75 -28.24 21.36
C ALA A 21 -13.51 -28.35 22.26
N SER A 22 -12.33 -28.42 21.63
CA SER A 22 -11.11 -27.90 22.25
C SER A 22 -10.06 -27.65 21.19
N LEU A 23 -9.87 -26.37 20.82
CA LEU A 23 -8.61 -25.71 20.41
C LEU A 23 -8.92 -24.26 19.96
N PRO A 24 -7.97 -23.32 20.06
CA PRO A 24 -8.02 -22.23 21.02
C PRO A 24 -8.05 -20.85 20.35
N ALA A 25 -8.09 -19.81 21.17
CA ALA A 25 -8.00 -18.41 20.80
C ALA A 25 -6.82 -18.07 19.86
N THR A 26 -7.13 -17.65 18.64
CA THR A 26 -6.26 -16.82 17.78
C THR A 26 -7.14 -15.87 16.97
N MET A 27 -7.56 -14.77 17.61
CA MET A 27 -8.12 -13.60 16.91
C MET A 27 -6.97 -12.89 16.17
N PRO A 28 -7.01 -12.73 14.83
CA PRO A 28 -5.96 -12.00 14.13
C PRO A 28 -6.13 -10.50 14.36
N ALA A 29 -5.21 -9.94 15.12
CA ALA A 29 -4.91 -8.52 15.11
C ALA A 29 -4.19 -8.18 13.79
N ALA A 30 -4.92 -7.80 12.73
CA ALA A 30 -4.42 -6.96 11.63
C ALA A 30 -5.46 -6.78 10.53
N ALA A 31 -6.40 -5.85 10.69
CA ALA A 31 -7.04 -5.20 9.54
C ALA A 31 -7.51 -3.79 9.89
N GLN A 32 -6.67 -3.01 10.57
CA GLN A 32 -6.79 -1.56 10.53
C GLN A 32 -6.21 -1.08 9.20
N ALA A 33 -7.02 -1.12 8.14
CA ALA A 33 -6.74 -0.39 6.91
C ALA A 33 -7.50 0.94 6.99
N PRO A 34 -6.84 2.11 7.06
CA PRO A 34 -7.52 3.35 6.73
C PRO A 34 -7.74 3.37 5.21
N ALA A 35 -8.89 2.88 4.79
CA ALA A 35 -9.46 3.16 3.49
C ALA A 35 -9.80 4.66 3.41
N ALA A 36 -8.85 5.50 2.98
CA ALA A 36 -9.15 6.87 2.55
C ALA A 36 -7.97 7.54 1.82
N ARG A 37 -7.64 7.07 0.62
CA ARG A 37 -7.17 7.96 -0.46
C ARG A 37 -7.90 7.63 -1.76
N ALA A 38 -9.23 7.77 -1.73
CA ALA A 38 -9.98 8.02 -2.94
C ALA A 38 -9.77 9.50 -3.30
N ALA A 39 -8.70 9.77 -4.04
CA ALA A 39 -8.59 11.02 -4.78
C ALA A 39 -9.67 11.00 -5.86
N GLY A 40 -10.81 11.63 -5.58
CA GLY A 40 -11.79 11.96 -6.60
C GLY A 40 -11.13 12.85 -7.65
N GLY A 41 -11.17 12.41 -8.89
CA GLY A 41 -10.72 13.19 -10.04
C GLY A 41 -11.15 12.48 -11.31
N PHE A 42 -12.29 12.90 -11.86
CA PHE A 42 -12.75 12.48 -13.19
C PHE A 42 -11.62 12.72 -14.19
N THR A 43 -11.13 11.66 -14.82
CA THR A 43 -9.98 11.70 -15.72
C THR A 43 -10.34 12.46 -16.99
N VAL A 44 -9.99 13.73 -17.05
CA VAL A 44 -9.89 14.44 -18.34
C VAL A 44 -8.61 13.95 -19.02
N ALA A 45 -8.79 13.07 -19.99
CA ALA A 45 -7.74 12.63 -20.89
C ALA A 45 -7.11 13.86 -21.58
N GLY A 46 -5.79 13.99 -21.46
CA GLY A 46 -4.98 14.76 -22.39
C GLY A 46 -5.01 16.29 -22.25
N VAL A 47 -4.19 16.83 -21.36
CA VAL A 47 -3.43 18.05 -21.68
C VAL A 47 -1.96 17.77 -21.41
N ALA A 48 -1.21 17.55 -22.49
CA ALA A 48 0.24 17.55 -22.47
C ALA A 48 0.71 18.92 -21.93
N GLY A 49 1.23 18.90 -20.71
CA GLY A 49 1.65 20.09 -19.98
C GLY A 49 0.51 20.68 -19.14
N ARG A 50 0.42 20.23 -17.89
CA ARG A 50 -0.24 21.02 -16.85
C ARG A 50 0.56 22.31 -16.74
N LYS A 51 0.12 23.36 -17.45
CA LYS A 51 0.68 24.71 -17.32
C LYS A 51 0.47 25.08 -15.86
N CYS A 52 1.53 25.00 -15.10
CA CYS A 52 1.42 25.14 -13.67
C CYS A 52 1.35 26.63 -13.34
N ALA A 53 0.14 27.11 -13.10
CA ALA A 53 -0.12 28.51 -12.79
C ALA A 53 0.08 28.74 -11.29
N CYS A 54 1.25 29.25 -10.92
CA CYS A 54 1.54 29.66 -9.55
C CYS A 54 1.60 31.17 -9.41
N THR A 55 1.12 31.67 -8.27
CA THR A 55 1.35 33.04 -7.84
C THR A 55 2.85 33.29 -7.60
N ARG A 56 3.30 34.53 -7.79
CA ARG A 56 4.69 34.95 -7.53
C ARG A 56 4.95 35.28 -6.04
N ASP A 57 4.18 34.69 -5.14
CA ASP A 57 4.37 34.84 -3.69
C ASP A 57 5.66 34.13 -3.24
N TYR A 58 6.44 34.78 -2.37
CA TYR A 58 7.71 34.25 -1.87
C TYR A 58 7.56 33.72 -0.44
N ARG A 59 7.41 32.40 -0.32
CA ARG A 59 7.37 31.63 0.92
C ARG A 59 8.23 30.38 0.73
N PRO A 60 9.56 30.49 0.89
CA PRO A 60 10.47 29.46 0.45
C PRO A 60 10.19 28.13 1.14
N VAL A 61 10.30 27.03 0.38
CA VAL A 61 10.13 25.67 0.89
C VAL A 61 11.24 24.76 0.38
N CYS A 62 11.58 23.76 1.18
CA CYS A 62 12.54 22.74 0.85
C CYS A 62 11.78 21.49 0.39
N ALA A 63 11.98 21.10 -0.88
CA ALA A 63 11.29 19.97 -1.48
C ALA A 63 12.28 18.93 -2.02
N LEU A 64 11.90 17.66 -1.86
CA LEU A 64 12.57 16.50 -2.44
C LEU A 64 12.04 16.29 -3.85
N MET A 65 12.93 16.33 -4.84
CA MET A 65 12.60 16.05 -6.23
C MET A 65 12.49 14.54 -6.51
N PRO A 66 11.88 14.14 -7.63
CA PRO A 66 11.80 12.74 -8.05
C PRO A 66 13.17 12.07 -8.26
N ASN A 67 14.21 12.85 -8.56
CA ASN A 67 15.58 12.35 -8.71
C ASN A 67 16.34 12.21 -7.36
N GLY A 68 15.67 12.44 -6.23
CA GLY A 68 16.26 12.33 -4.89
C GLY A 68 17.06 13.54 -4.43
N ALA A 69 17.18 14.60 -5.24
CA ALA A 69 17.87 15.81 -4.83
C ALA A 69 16.94 16.81 -4.13
N TRP A 70 17.49 17.53 -3.16
CA TRP A 70 16.79 18.56 -2.38
C TRP A 70 16.93 19.89 -3.10
N ARG A 71 15.82 20.61 -3.26
CA ARG A 71 15.83 21.96 -3.84
C ARG A 71 14.94 22.91 -3.06
N THR A 72 15.42 24.14 -2.97
CA THR A 72 14.63 25.27 -2.47
C THR A 72 13.77 25.82 -3.60
N PHE A 73 12.48 25.94 -3.34
CA PHE A 73 11.51 26.55 -4.24
C PHE A 73 10.96 27.84 -3.64
N SER A 74 10.55 28.80 -4.47
CA SER A 74 10.02 30.09 -4.02
C SER A 74 8.73 29.96 -3.21
N ASN A 75 7.88 28.96 -3.52
CA ASN A 75 6.70 28.61 -2.75
C ASN A 75 6.26 27.15 -2.96
N ALA A 76 5.34 26.67 -2.13
CA ALA A 76 4.82 25.30 -2.20
C ALA A 76 4.15 24.95 -3.54
N CYS A 77 3.50 25.92 -4.20
CA CYS A 77 2.92 25.72 -5.52
C CYS A 77 4.02 25.41 -6.55
N THR A 78 5.10 26.22 -6.59
CA THR A 78 6.21 26.00 -7.52
C THR A 78 6.94 24.68 -7.28
N ALA A 79 7.00 24.20 -6.02
CA ALA A 79 7.53 22.88 -5.70
C ALA A 79 6.64 21.76 -6.26
N ALA A 80 5.33 21.81 -6.00
CA ALA A 80 4.37 20.83 -6.51
C ALA A 80 4.33 20.79 -8.05
N CYS A 81 4.51 21.94 -8.69
CA CYS A 81 4.59 22.05 -10.14
C CYS A 81 5.83 21.40 -10.76
N ALA A 82 6.90 21.24 -9.98
CA ALA A 82 8.11 20.54 -10.38
C ALA A 82 8.12 19.09 -9.89
N ASP A 83 6.95 18.54 -9.54
CA ASP A 83 6.76 17.21 -8.92
C ASP A 83 7.59 17.02 -7.64
N GLY A 84 7.89 18.13 -6.95
CA GLY A 84 8.65 18.16 -5.71
C GLY A 84 7.76 17.92 -4.49
N THR A 85 8.18 17.00 -3.63
CA THR A 85 7.52 16.75 -2.34
C THR A 85 8.09 17.68 -1.28
N VAL A 86 7.27 18.58 -0.73
CA VAL A 86 7.70 19.53 0.31
C VAL A 86 7.99 18.78 1.62
N ILE A 87 9.22 18.90 2.12
CA ILE A 87 9.67 18.26 3.36
C ILE A 87 9.62 19.25 4.54
N ARG A 88 10.08 20.48 4.31
CA ARG A 88 10.14 21.53 5.33
C ARG A 88 9.81 22.89 4.75
N ARG A 89 9.22 23.76 5.58
CA ARG A 89 9.12 25.19 5.30
C ARG A 89 10.49 25.86 5.43
N GLY A 90 10.75 26.89 4.64
CA GLY A 90 12.06 27.53 4.53
C GLY A 90 12.97 26.86 3.49
N LYS A 91 14.14 27.47 3.28
CA LYS A 91 15.18 26.95 2.38
C LYS A 91 15.75 25.62 2.88
N CYS A 92 16.15 24.76 1.94
CA CYS A 92 17.20 23.77 2.17
C CYS A 92 18.50 24.57 2.37
#